data_AF-A0A0Q9SEC5-F1
#
_entry.id   AF-A0A0Q9SEC5-F1
#
_cell.length_a   1.000
_cell.length_b   1.000
_cell.length_c   1.000
_cell.angle_alpha   90.00
_cell.angle_beta   90.00
_cell.angle_gamma   90.00
#
_symmetry.space_group_name_H-M   'P 1'
#
loop_
_entity.id
_entity.type
_entity.pdbx_description
1 polymer ?
#
loop_
_entity_poly.entity_id
_entity_poly.type
_entity_poly.pdbx_seq_one_letter_code
_entity_poly.pdbx_strand_id
1 'polypeptide(L)'
;MPESMPSAFVLQWTLEAAAETGVHAARHDSVVVHPFAAGLSFELQPSQLYPVAAQYERGRAVATTMPLADRLEAAQAAYRSDAVELALGYRSTVKLGKHSRRAMVDDVWAMTLARASGQRPPARGSCCFIYVLPGVHECSGCPRVVG
;
A
#
# COMPACT_ATOMS: atom_id res chain seq x y z
N MET A 1 -23.41 -5.68 -5.06
CA MET A 1 -22.00 -5.33 -4.74
C MET A 1 -22.02 -4.17 -3.76
N PRO A 2 -21.30 -4.18 -2.62
CA PRO A 2 -21.23 -3.02 -1.74
C PRO A 2 -20.72 -1.80 -2.51
N GLU A 3 -21.41 -0.67 -2.38
CA GLU A 3 -21.03 0.58 -3.06
C GLU A 3 -19.63 1.06 -2.64
N SER A 4 -19.17 0.64 -1.45
CA SER A 4 -17.83 0.89 -0.93
C SER A 4 -16.71 0.16 -1.67
N MET A 5 -16.99 -0.89 -2.44
CA MET A 5 -15.95 -1.74 -3.04
C MET A 5 -15.02 -0.93 -3.98
N PRO A 6 -15.51 -0.19 -4.99
CA PRO A 6 -14.62 0.52 -5.90
C PRO A 6 -13.75 1.56 -5.18
N SER A 7 -14.32 2.26 -4.20
CA SER A 7 -13.56 3.25 -3.41
C SER A 7 -12.52 2.61 -2.50
N ALA A 8 -12.84 1.47 -1.88
CA ALA A 8 -11.89 0.72 -1.06
C ALA A 8 -10.76 0.14 -1.92
N PHE A 9 -11.09 -0.37 -3.10
CA PHE A 9 -10.11 -0.89 -4.06
C PHE A 9 -9.15 0.19 -4.54
N VAL A 10 -9.66 1.35 -4.97
CA VAL A 10 -8.82 2.46 -5.43
C VAL A 10 -7.90 2.96 -4.31
N LEU A 11 -8.44 3.17 -3.10
CA LEU A 11 -7.61 3.57 -1.96
C LEU A 11 -6.53 2.53 -1.65
N GLN A 12 -6.89 1.24 -1.61
CA GLN A 12 -5.94 0.17 -1.36
C GLN A 12 -4.83 0.15 -2.42
N TRP A 13 -5.20 0.23 -3.70
CA TRP A 13 -4.26 0.20 -4.81
C TRP A 13 -3.27 1.39 -4.74
N THR A 14 -3.76 2.60 -4.44
CA THR A 14 -2.90 3.78 -4.28
C THR A 14 -1.92 3.62 -3.11
N LEU A 15 -2.39 3.09 -1.99
CA LEU A 15 -1.55 2.79 -0.83
C LEU A 15 -0.52 1.70 -1.13
N GLU A 16 -0.89 0.73 -1.96
CA GLU A 16 -0.07 -0.42 -2.33
C GLU A 16 1.12 -0.01 -3.19
N ALA A 17 0.90 0.85 -4.20
CA ALA A 17 1.99 1.39 -5.02
C ALA A 17 3.08 2.10 -4.18
N ALA A 18 2.66 2.91 -3.19
CA ALA A 18 3.57 3.59 -2.28
C ALA A 18 4.30 2.60 -1.34
N ALA A 19 3.59 1.59 -0.82
CA ALA A 19 4.18 0.57 0.04
C ALA A 19 5.19 -0.30 -0.71
N GLU A 20 4.89 -0.71 -1.95
CA GLU A 20 5.79 -1.50 -2.80
C GLU A 20 7.09 -0.75 -3.07
N THR A 21 6.99 0.55 -3.39
CA THR A 21 8.16 1.40 -3.59
C THR A 21 9.04 1.45 -2.34
N GLY A 22 8.45 1.69 -1.16
CA GLY A 22 9.19 1.75 0.11
C GLY A 22 9.83 0.40 0.49
N VAL A 23 9.10 -0.70 0.36
CA VAL A 23 9.61 -2.05 0.69
C VAL A 23 10.71 -2.46 -0.27
N HIS A 24 10.54 -2.29 -1.58
CA HIS A 24 11.56 -2.70 -2.55
C HIS A 24 12.82 -1.83 -2.44
N ALA A 25 12.69 -0.52 -2.27
CA ALA A 25 13.84 0.37 -2.11
C ALA A 25 14.67 0.02 -0.85
N ALA A 26 14.01 -0.25 0.29
CA ALA A 26 14.69 -0.63 1.52
C ALA A 26 15.41 -2.00 1.42
N ARG A 27 14.83 -2.94 0.66
CA ARG A 27 15.36 -4.32 0.50
C ARG A 27 16.48 -4.42 -0.52
N HIS A 28 16.38 -3.71 -1.64
CA HIS A 28 17.27 -3.92 -2.79
C HIS A 28 18.24 -2.76 -3.02
N ASP A 29 17.80 -1.52 -2.81
CA ASP A 29 18.60 -0.33 -3.16
C ASP A 29 19.35 0.28 -1.96
N SER A 30 19.09 -0.22 -0.74
CA SER A 30 19.64 0.32 0.52
C SER A 30 19.35 1.82 0.71
N VAL A 31 18.13 2.24 0.33
CA VAL A 31 17.65 3.61 0.53
C VAL A 31 16.32 3.60 1.28
N VAL A 32 16.02 4.69 1.97
CA VAL A 32 14.71 5.00 2.54
C VAL A 32 14.03 6.03 1.65
N VAL A 33 12.80 5.75 1.24
CA VAL A 33 12.00 6.62 0.38
C VAL A 33 10.80 7.12 1.15
N HIS A 34 10.55 8.43 1.09
CA HIS A 34 9.25 9.03 1.39
C HIS A 34 8.45 9.04 0.08
N PRO A 35 7.58 8.06 -0.19
CA PRO A 35 7.05 7.82 -1.54
C PRO A 35 6.42 9.07 -2.15
N PHE A 36 5.66 9.85 -1.38
CA PHE A 36 4.97 11.02 -1.93
C PHE A 36 5.89 12.24 -2.06
N ALA A 37 6.83 12.44 -1.13
CA ALA A 37 7.83 13.51 -1.24
C ALA A 37 8.90 13.24 -2.32
N ALA A 38 9.18 11.96 -2.58
CA ALA A 38 10.15 11.50 -3.57
C ALA A 38 9.62 11.57 -5.02
N GLY A 39 8.44 12.13 -5.23
CA GLY A 39 7.87 12.27 -6.57
C GLY A 39 7.46 10.93 -7.17
N LEU A 40 6.74 10.11 -6.40
CA LEU A 40 6.12 8.88 -6.91
C LEU A 40 5.35 9.17 -8.20
N SER A 41 5.75 8.51 -9.26
CA SER A 41 5.17 8.60 -10.59
C SER A 41 4.83 7.21 -11.11
N PHE A 42 4.00 7.18 -12.15
CA PHE A 42 3.55 5.94 -12.76
C PHE A 42 3.91 5.93 -14.24
N GLU A 43 4.53 4.83 -14.67
CA GLU A 43 4.55 4.49 -16.09
C GLU A 43 3.16 3.95 -16.46
N LEU A 44 2.58 4.49 -17.52
CA LEU A 44 1.27 4.09 -18.00
C LEU A 44 1.39 3.24 -19.26
N GLN A 45 0.55 2.22 -19.38
CA GLN A 45 0.42 1.48 -20.62
C GLN A 45 -0.02 2.44 -21.76
N PRO A 46 0.64 2.46 -22.93
CA PRO A 46 0.44 3.52 -23.92
C PRO A 46 -0.97 3.69 -24.51
N SER A 47 -1.79 2.63 -24.57
CA SER A 47 -3.09 2.65 -25.24
C SER A 47 -4.30 2.65 -24.30
N GLN A 48 -4.16 2.08 -23.11
CA GLN A 48 -5.22 1.89 -22.12
C GLN A 48 -4.96 2.70 -20.84
N LEU A 49 -3.77 3.31 -20.72
CA LEU A 49 -3.39 4.28 -19.68
C LEU A 49 -3.52 3.76 -18.23
N TYR A 50 -3.53 2.45 -18.01
CA TYR A 50 -3.40 1.90 -16.67
C TYR A 50 -1.93 1.86 -16.24
N PRO A 51 -1.62 2.02 -14.94
CA PRO A 51 -0.26 1.96 -14.43
C PRO A 51 0.37 0.58 -14.62
N VAL A 52 1.60 0.55 -15.13
CA VAL A 52 2.41 -0.68 -15.32
C VAL A 52 3.67 -0.72 -14.47
N ALA A 53 4.16 0.43 -14.03
CA ALA A 53 5.26 0.52 -13.07
C ALA A 53 5.10 1.76 -12.18
N ALA A 54 5.56 1.66 -10.93
CA ALA A 54 5.73 2.78 -10.03
C ALA A 54 7.21 3.18 -9.98
N GLN A 55 7.50 4.47 -10.04
CA GLN A 55 8.86 5.02 -10.07
C GLN A 55 8.97 6.18 -9.09
N TYR A 56 10.19 6.49 -8.64
CA TYR A 56 10.47 7.61 -7.75
C TYR A 56 11.73 8.36 -8.20
N GLU A 57 11.82 9.64 -7.86
CA GLU A 57 13.01 10.43 -8.11
C GLU A 57 14.12 10.03 -7.14
N ARG A 58 15.12 9.29 -7.63
CA ARG A 58 16.20 8.75 -6.80
C ARG A 58 16.97 9.82 -6.00
N GLY A 59 17.11 11.03 -6.55
CA GLY A 59 17.77 12.16 -5.87
C GLY A 59 17.07 12.63 -4.59
N ARG A 60 15.82 12.20 -4.37
CA ARG A 60 15.03 12.49 -3.16
C ARG A 60 14.96 11.32 -2.18
N ALA A 61 15.62 10.20 -2.49
CA ALA A 61 15.76 9.07 -1.59
C ALA A 61 16.96 9.27 -0.66
N VAL A 62 16.87 8.73 0.56
CA VAL A 62 17.93 8.83 1.56
C VAL A 62 18.73 7.54 1.54
N ALA A 63 19.98 7.60 1.05
CA ALA A 63 20.91 6.48 1.14
C ALA A 63 21.22 6.14 2.60
N THR A 64 21.39 4.86 2.89
CA THR A 64 21.63 4.40 4.26
C THR A 64 22.49 3.14 4.30
N THR A 65 23.28 3.02 5.37
CA THR A 65 24.09 1.85 5.70
C THR A 65 23.47 1.02 6.83
N MET A 66 22.27 1.39 7.29
CA MET A 66 21.55 0.68 8.35
C MET A 66 21.32 -0.79 7.97
N PRO A 67 21.30 -1.72 8.94
CA PRO A 67 20.83 -3.09 8.73
C PRO A 67 19.43 -3.14 8.11
N LEU A 68 19.10 -4.24 7.43
CA LEU A 68 17.83 -4.38 6.72
C LEU A 68 16.60 -4.15 7.61
N ALA A 69 16.61 -4.66 8.84
CA ALA A 69 15.51 -4.49 9.79
C ALA A 69 15.24 -2.99 10.05
N ASP A 70 16.27 -2.26 10.47
CA ASP A 70 16.19 -0.82 10.75
C ASP A 70 15.78 -0.01 9.51
N ARG A 71 16.25 -0.40 8.31
CA ARG A 71 15.81 0.24 7.06
C ARG A 71 14.33 0.02 6.78
N LEU A 72 13.82 -1.18 7.03
CA LEU A 72 12.40 -1.48 6.84
C LEU A 72 11.53 -0.73 7.85
N GLU A 73 11.98 -0.59 9.10
CA GLU A 73 11.30 0.22 10.11
C GLU A 73 11.27 1.70 9.71
N ALA A 74 12.41 2.25 9.26
CA ALA A 74 12.49 3.62 8.77
C ALA A 74 11.60 3.85 7.53
N ALA A 75 11.61 2.92 6.58
CA ALA A 75 10.74 2.97 5.40
C ALA A 75 9.26 2.86 5.76
N GLN A 76 8.91 2.02 6.75
CA GLN A 76 7.54 1.93 7.26
C GLN A 76 7.09 3.25 7.88
N ALA A 77 7.94 3.88 8.68
CA ALA A 77 7.64 5.16 9.31
C ALA A 77 7.43 6.26 8.25
N ALA A 78 8.32 6.33 7.24
CA ALA A 78 8.22 7.25 6.12
C ALA A 78 6.91 7.05 5.32
N TYR A 79 6.63 5.80 4.92
CA TYR A 79 5.38 5.44 4.25
C TYR A 79 4.17 5.83 5.09
N ARG A 80 4.14 5.47 6.38
CA ARG A 80 2.99 5.69 7.25
C ARG A 80 2.68 7.17 7.44
N SER A 81 3.70 7.99 7.58
CA SER A 81 3.55 9.45 7.68
C SER A 81 2.73 10.00 6.52
N ASP A 82 3.16 9.69 5.29
CA ASP A 82 2.52 10.22 4.08
C ASP A 82 1.17 9.52 3.79
N ALA A 83 1.12 8.20 3.98
CA ALA A 83 -0.05 7.38 3.65
C ALA A 83 -1.25 7.64 4.56
N VAL A 84 -1.02 7.98 5.84
CA VAL A 84 -2.12 8.35 6.75
C VAL A 84 -2.77 9.66 6.29
N GLU A 85 -1.99 10.65 5.86
CA GLU A 85 -2.54 11.89 5.32
C GLU A 85 -3.42 11.62 4.10
N LEU A 86 -2.90 10.86 3.12
CA LEU A 86 -3.65 10.45 1.94
C LEU A 86 -4.93 9.70 2.30
N ALA A 87 -4.83 8.67 3.15
CA ALA A 87 -5.97 7.84 3.51
C ALA A 87 -7.06 8.64 4.23
N LEU A 88 -6.69 9.59 5.11
CA LEU A 88 -7.64 10.43 5.82
C LEU A 88 -8.22 11.55 4.94
N GLY A 89 -7.46 12.05 3.97
CA GLY A 89 -7.89 13.03 2.97
C GLY A 89 -8.67 12.45 1.78
N TYR A 90 -8.64 11.13 1.58
CA TYR A 90 -9.26 10.46 0.45
C TYR A 90 -10.77 10.76 0.33
N ARG A 91 -11.14 11.46 -0.75
CA ARG A 91 -12.53 11.82 -1.07
C ARG A 91 -13.18 10.71 -1.88
N SER A 92 -13.81 9.77 -1.16
CA SER A 92 -14.65 8.76 -1.76
C SER A 92 -16.07 9.30 -2.02
N THR A 93 -16.72 8.82 -3.08
CA THR A 93 -18.14 9.06 -3.36
C THR A 93 -19.07 8.39 -2.34
N VAL A 94 -18.54 7.47 -1.53
CA VAL A 94 -19.27 6.71 -0.51
C VAL A 94 -18.52 6.73 0.82
N LYS A 95 -19.22 6.50 1.92
CA LYS A 95 -18.60 6.59 3.25
C LYS A 95 -17.66 5.40 3.50
N LEU A 96 -16.36 5.64 3.39
CA LEU A 96 -15.33 4.76 3.96
C LEU A 96 -14.99 5.23 5.38
N GLY A 97 -15.27 4.38 6.37
CA GLY A 97 -15.03 4.69 7.78
C GLY A 97 -13.59 5.12 8.05
N LYS A 98 -13.40 6.17 8.86
CA LYS A 98 -12.05 6.71 9.19
C LYS A 98 -11.13 5.63 9.75
N HIS A 99 -11.68 4.77 10.62
CA HIS A 99 -10.95 3.63 11.17
C HIS A 99 -10.51 2.66 10.08
N SER A 100 -11.42 2.25 9.18
CA SER A 100 -11.09 1.34 8.07
C SER A 100 -10.04 1.91 7.12
N ARG A 101 -10.10 3.21 6.81
CA ARG A 101 -9.09 3.89 5.97
C ARG A 101 -7.72 3.91 6.64
N ARG A 102 -7.67 4.17 7.96
CA ARG A 102 -6.41 4.14 8.72
C ARG A 102 -5.85 2.72 8.86
N ALA A 103 -6.71 1.74 9.14
CA ALA A 103 -6.31 0.33 9.20
C ALA A 103 -5.75 -0.16 7.87
N MET A 104 -6.31 0.31 6.74
CA MET A 104 -5.83 -0.05 5.41
C MET A 104 -4.37 0.38 5.15
N VAL A 105 -3.91 1.49 5.73
CA VAL A 105 -2.50 1.91 5.65
C VAL A 105 -1.59 0.86 6.28
N ASP A 106 -1.91 0.47 7.51
CA ASP A 106 -1.11 -0.51 8.25
C ASP A 106 -1.20 -1.92 7.59
N ASP A 107 -2.39 -2.31 7.12
CA ASP A 107 -2.63 -3.59 6.42
C ASP A 107 -1.83 -3.70 5.12
N VAL A 108 -1.83 -2.65 4.30
CA VAL A 108 -1.18 -2.67 2.99
C VAL A 108 0.33 -2.78 3.15
N TRP A 109 0.93 -2.04 4.07
CA TRP A 109 2.36 -2.20 4.38
C TRP A 109 2.69 -3.64 4.78
N ALA A 110 1.94 -4.18 5.74
CA ALA A 110 2.18 -5.51 6.27
C ALA A 110 2.00 -6.60 5.19
N MET A 111 0.98 -6.47 4.33
CA MET A 111 0.75 -7.37 3.21
C MET A 111 1.87 -7.29 2.16
N THR A 112 2.33 -6.09 1.82
CA THR A 112 3.42 -5.90 0.87
C THR A 112 4.72 -6.48 1.39
N LEU A 113 5.07 -6.23 2.66
CA LEU A 113 6.25 -6.82 3.27
C LEU A 113 6.17 -8.35 3.35
N ALA A 114 5.01 -8.90 3.72
CA ALA A 114 4.78 -10.34 3.76
C ALA A 114 4.98 -10.97 2.37
N ARG A 115 4.37 -10.40 1.32
CA ARG A 115 4.54 -10.87 -0.07
C ARG A 115 5.98 -10.81 -0.52
N ALA A 116 6.66 -9.69 -0.28
CA ALA A 116 8.06 -9.53 -0.63
C ALA A 116 8.95 -10.57 0.09
N SER A 117 8.55 -11.03 1.27
CA SER A 117 9.23 -12.03 2.08
C SER A 117 8.75 -13.47 1.84
N GLY A 118 7.87 -13.71 0.87
CA GLY A 118 7.30 -15.03 0.59
C GLY A 118 6.41 -15.59 1.72
N GLN A 119 5.92 -14.73 2.61
CA GLN A 119 5.08 -15.08 3.75
C GLN A 119 3.59 -15.00 3.40
N ARG A 120 2.76 -15.71 4.17
CA ARG A 120 1.30 -15.60 4.06
C ARG A 120 0.84 -14.17 4.43
N PRO A 121 -0.24 -13.66 3.81
CA PRO A 121 -0.81 -12.37 4.20
C PRO A 121 -1.19 -12.35 5.69
N PRO A 122 -0.81 -11.30 6.43
CA PRO A 122 -1.18 -11.15 7.83
C PRO A 122 -2.69 -10.88 7.96
N ALA A 123 -3.22 -11.03 9.18
CA ALA A 123 -4.57 -10.61 9.51
C ALA A 123 -4.72 -9.09 9.30
N ARG A 124 -5.85 -8.67 8.72
CA ARG A 124 -6.10 -7.28 8.33
C ARG A 124 -7.15 -6.64 9.24
N GLY A 125 -7.01 -5.35 9.53
CA GLY A 125 -8.00 -4.54 10.24
C GLY A 125 -9.05 -3.90 9.32
N SER A 126 -8.80 -3.85 8.01
CA SER A 126 -9.69 -3.25 7.01
C SER A 126 -10.30 -4.30 6.06
N CYS A 127 -11.54 -4.07 5.62
CA CYS A 127 -12.18 -4.89 4.59
C CYS A 127 -12.00 -4.24 3.21
N CYS A 128 -11.35 -4.93 2.27
CA CYS A 128 -11.20 -4.47 0.88
C CYS A 128 -12.45 -4.70 0.02
N PHE A 129 -13.39 -5.51 0.51
CA PHE A 129 -14.59 -5.95 -0.21
C PHE A 129 -14.34 -6.71 -1.52
N ILE A 130 -13.10 -7.03 -1.90
CA ILE A 130 -12.81 -7.69 -3.19
C ILE A 130 -13.60 -8.99 -3.34
N TYR A 131 -13.76 -9.77 -2.27
CA TYR A 131 -14.49 -11.06 -2.22
C TYR A 131 -15.92 -11.03 -2.79
N VAL A 132 -16.51 -9.85 -3.00
CA VAL A 132 -17.85 -9.67 -3.56
C VAL A 132 -17.89 -9.73 -5.10
N LEU A 133 -16.74 -9.75 -5.78
CA LEU A 133 -16.67 -9.89 -7.22
C LEU A 133 -16.97 -11.35 -7.64
N PRO A 134 -17.52 -11.60 -8.83
CA PRO A 134 -17.73 -12.97 -9.30
C PRO A 134 -16.41 -13.76 -9.39
N GLY A 135 -16.39 -14.97 -8.82
CA GLY A 135 -15.25 -15.89 -8.92
C GLY A 135 -14.06 -15.59 -7.99
N VAL A 136 -14.20 -14.66 -7.06
CA VAL A 136 -13.17 -14.41 -6.03
C VAL A 136 -13.64 -14.83 -4.64
N HIS A 137 -12.68 -15.07 -3.76
CA HIS A 137 -12.90 -15.51 -2.39
C HIS A 137 -12.10 -14.64 -1.41
N GLU A 138 -12.44 -14.72 -0.13
CA GLU A 138 -11.73 -14.02 0.93
C GLU A 138 -10.25 -14.45 0.97
N CYS A 139 -9.34 -13.48 1.03
CA CYS A 139 -7.94 -13.75 1.30
C CYS A 139 -7.73 -14.26 2.73
N SER A 140 -6.63 -14.96 3.00
CA SER A 140 -6.31 -15.51 4.33
C SER A 140 -6.22 -14.45 5.43
N GLY A 141 -6.01 -13.19 5.07
CA GLY A 141 -5.98 -12.06 6.01
C GLY A 141 -7.32 -11.33 6.18
N CYS A 142 -8.41 -11.79 5.56
CA CYS A 142 -9.67 -11.04 5.53
C CYS A 142 -10.30 -10.92 6.94
N PRO A 143 -10.67 -9.72 7.42
CA PRO A 143 -11.29 -9.56 8.75
C PRO A 143 -12.66 -10.24 8.87
N ARG A 144 -13.25 -10.71 7.77
CA ARG A 144 -14.51 -11.45 7.76
C ARG A 144 -14.36 -12.95 8.05
N VAL A 145 -13.14 -13.49 7.91
CA VAL A 145 -12.85 -14.92 8.11
C VAL A 145 -11.90 -15.17 9.28
N VAL A 146 -11.14 -14.16 9.70
CA VAL A 146 -10.20 -14.22 10.84
C VAL A 146 -10.86 -13.66 12.12
N GLY A 147 -12.16 -13.36 12.08
CA GLY A 147 -12.97 -12.83 13.19
C GLY A 147 -13.84 -13.90 13.84
#